data_AF-A0A0B6ZBJ4-F1
#
_entry.id   AF-A0A0B6ZBJ4-F1
#
_cell.length_a   1.000
_cell.length_b   1.000
_cell.length_c   1.000
_cell.angle_alpha   90.00
_cell.angle_beta   90.00
_cell.angle_gamma   90.00
#
_symmetry.space_group_name_H-M   'P 1'
#
loop_
_entity.id
_entity.type
_entity.pdbx_description
1 polymer ?
#
loop_
_entity_poly.entity_id
_entity_poly.type
_entity_poly.pdbx_seq_one_letter_code
_entity_poly.pdbx_strand_id
1 'polypeptide(L)'
;NVESEKKLHGKLYLVDLAGSEKVSKTGAEGAVLDEAKNINKSLSALGNVIAALADGNKSHVPYRDSKLTRILQESLGGNARTTMVICCSPASYNEGETKSTLLFGQRAKTIKNVVSVNEELTAEEWKRRYEREKEKNNKMKLIILKLEAELQSWRNGKSVPVEEQVDVKTAAMEGEPGQTQAAMQSSFIGLVSGGVSAIPEAEKAQFEEEKLKLYQQLDDKDDEINSQGQLIEKLREQML
;
A
#
# COMPACT_ATOMS: atom_id res chain seq x y z
N ASN A 1 13.39 -8.47 -14.57
CA ASN A 1 13.69 -7.95 -15.91
C ASN A 1 15.19 -7.67 -15.95
N VAL A 2 15.96 -8.36 -16.79
CA VAL A 2 17.44 -8.36 -16.69
C VAL A 2 18.04 -7.01 -17.09
N GLU A 3 17.34 -6.23 -17.92
CA GLU A 3 17.77 -4.89 -18.34
C GLU A 3 17.44 -3.78 -17.32
N SER A 4 16.37 -3.94 -16.53
CA SER A 4 15.92 -2.89 -15.61
C SER A 4 16.11 -3.22 -14.13
N GLU A 5 16.61 -4.43 -13.81
CA GLU A 5 16.71 -5.02 -12.45
C GLU A 5 15.40 -5.06 -11.64
N LYS A 6 14.30 -4.52 -12.17
CA LYS A 6 12.99 -4.51 -11.53
C LYS A 6 12.37 -5.90 -11.49
N LYS A 7 11.73 -6.19 -10.35
CA LYS A 7 10.86 -7.34 -10.18
C LYS A 7 9.44 -6.95 -10.60
N LEU A 8 8.87 -7.69 -11.56
CA LEU A 8 7.51 -7.47 -12.04
C LEU A 8 6.60 -8.56 -11.47
N HIS A 9 5.37 -8.20 -11.11
CA HIS A 9 4.39 -9.13 -10.59
C HIS A 9 3.09 -9.10 -11.42
N GLY A 10 2.71 -10.22 -12.01
CA GLY A 10 1.45 -10.37 -12.74
C GLY A 10 0.42 -11.17 -11.94
N LYS A 11 -0.86 -10.75 -12.01
CA LYS A 11 -1.99 -11.57 -11.55
C LYS A 11 -2.96 -11.77 -12.71
N LEU A 12 -3.39 -13.01 -12.92
CA LEU A 12 -4.44 -13.35 -13.87
C LEU A 12 -5.58 -14.04 -13.12
N TYR A 13 -6.78 -13.48 -13.27
CA TYR A 13 -8.01 -14.08 -12.77
C TYR A 13 -8.80 -14.66 -13.94
N LEU A 14 -9.02 -15.98 -13.93
CA LEU A 14 -9.96 -16.66 -14.80
C LEU A 14 -11.17 -17.05 -13.95
N VAL A 15 -12.32 -16.45 -14.23
CA VAL A 15 -13.50 -16.55 -13.38
C VAL A 15 -14.66 -17.08 -14.21
N ASP A 16 -15.16 -18.24 -13.82
CA ASP A 16 -16.41 -18.80 -14.32
C ASP A 16 -17.52 -18.49 -13.31
N LEU A 17 -18.56 -17.80 -13.77
CA LEU A 17 -19.66 -17.35 -12.92
C LEU A 17 -20.85 -18.28 -13.07
N ALA A 18 -21.56 -18.51 -11.97
CA ALA A 18 -22.83 -19.22 -11.99
C ALA A 18 -23.89 -18.47 -12.84
N GLY A 19 -24.95 -19.19 -13.19
CA GLY A 19 -26.04 -18.66 -13.99
C GLY A 19 -26.82 -17.54 -13.30
N SER A 20 -27.23 -16.54 -14.09
CA SER A 20 -28.00 -15.37 -13.63
C SER A 20 -29.51 -15.54 -13.78
N GLU A 21 -29.98 -16.75 -14.09
CA GLU A 21 -31.39 -17.02 -14.33
C GLU A 21 -32.24 -16.88 -13.08
N LYS A 22 -33.50 -16.50 -13.30
CA LYS A 22 -34.49 -16.42 -12.24
C LYS A 22 -34.79 -17.80 -11.66
N VAL A 23 -34.73 -17.89 -10.33
CA VAL A 23 -35.07 -19.09 -9.56
C VAL A 23 -36.48 -19.61 -9.86
N SER A 24 -37.42 -18.73 -10.23
CA SER A 24 -38.78 -19.14 -10.63
C SER A 24 -38.83 -20.00 -11.89
N LYS A 25 -37.78 -20.00 -12.72
CA LYS A 25 -37.68 -20.82 -13.95
C LYS A 25 -37.03 -22.18 -13.71
N THR A 26 -36.38 -22.39 -12.56
CA THR A 26 -35.61 -23.61 -12.29
C THR A 26 -36.44 -24.72 -11.66
N GLY A 27 -37.63 -24.40 -11.12
CA GLY A 27 -38.47 -25.36 -10.39
C GLY A 27 -37.77 -25.93 -9.14
N ALA A 28 -36.75 -25.24 -8.63
CA ALA A 28 -35.97 -25.70 -7.48
C ALA A 28 -36.80 -25.61 -6.19
N GLU A 29 -36.75 -26.67 -5.37
CA GLU A 29 -37.44 -26.76 -4.10
C GLU A 29 -36.48 -27.10 -2.95
N GLY A 30 -36.89 -26.79 -1.72
CA GLY A 30 -36.13 -27.12 -0.51
C GLY A 30 -34.71 -26.53 -0.51
N ALA A 31 -33.71 -27.35 -0.19
CA ALA A 31 -32.31 -26.92 -0.09
C ALA A 31 -31.74 -26.35 -1.40
N VAL A 32 -32.20 -26.85 -2.56
CA VAL A 32 -31.75 -26.38 -3.88
C VAL A 32 -32.23 -24.94 -4.14
N LEU A 33 -33.42 -24.60 -3.63
CA LEU A 33 -33.94 -23.23 -3.70
C LEU A 33 -33.06 -22.26 -2.91
N ASP A 34 -32.60 -22.66 -1.72
CA ASP A 34 -31.77 -21.81 -0.87
C ASP A 34 -30.36 -21.62 -1.44
N GLU A 35 -29.81 -22.64 -2.09
CA GLU A 35 -28.59 -22.52 -2.88
C GLU A 35 -28.77 -21.53 -4.05
N ALA A 36 -29.83 -21.70 -4.85
CA ALA A 36 -30.12 -20.82 -5.98
C ALA A 36 -30.32 -19.35 -5.57
N LYS A 37 -30.90 -19.10 -4.38
CA LYS A 37 -30.98 -17.75 -3.79
C LYS A 37 -29.59 -17.19 -3.47
N ASN A 38 -28.71 -18.00 -2.88
CA ASN A 38 -27.38 -17.54 -2.50
C ASN A 38 -26.48 -17.26 -3.73
N ILE A 39 -26.60 -18.07 -4.78
CA ILE A 39 -25.98 -17.82 -6.09
C ILE A 39 -26.43 -16.45 -6.61
N ASN A 40 -27.75 -16.24 -6.69
CA ASN A 40 -28.33 -15.00 -7.20
C ASN A 40 -27.98 -13.78 -6.33
N LYS A 41 -27.79 -13.95 -5.02
CA LYS A 41 -27.31 -12.87 -4.14
C LYS A 41 -25.94 -12.35 -4.56
N SER A 42 -25.01 -13.24 -4.89
CA SER A 42 -23.66 -12.84 -5.31
C SER A 42 -23.65 -12.14 -6.68
N LEU A 43 -24.45 -12.63 -7.63
CA LEU A 43 -24.61 -12.02 -8.95
C LEU A 43 -25.37 -10.68 -8.90
N SER A 44 -26.34 -10.55 -8.01
CA SER A 44 -27.04 -9.28 -7.77
C SER A 44 -26.10 -8.23 -7.19
N ALA A 45 -25.24 -8.61 -6.23
CA ALA A 45 -24.22 -7.72 -5.69
C ALA A 45 -23.24 -7.27 -6.78
N LEU A 46 -22.82 -8.18 -7.68
CA LEU A 46 -22.02 -7.84 -8.85
C LEU A 46 -22.73 -6.84 -9.77
N GLY A 47 -24.03 -7.04 -10.02
CA GLY A 47 -24.87 -6.10 -10.78
C GLY A 47 -24.91 -4.70 -10.16
N ASN A 48 -25.04 -4.61 -8.83
CA ASN A 48 -25.04 -3.34 -8.10
C ASN A 48 -23.69 -2.61 -8.18
N VAL A 49 -22.58 -3.34 -8.07
CA VAL A 49 -21.23 -2.79 -8.25
C VAL A 49 -21.05 -2.22 -9.65
N ILE A 50 -21.47 -2.95 -10.68
CA ILE A 50 -21.37 -2.48 -12.08
C ILE A 50 -22.24 -1.25 -12.31
N ALA A 51 -23.47 -1.22 -11.79
CA ALA A 51 -24.34 -0.06 -11.90
C ALA A 51 -23.71 1.18 -11.24
N ALA A 52 -23.24 1.05 -9.99
CA ALA A 52 -22.60 2.15 -9.27
C ALA A 52 -21.35 2.70 -10.00
N LEU A 53 -20.54 1.81 -10.59
CA LEU A 53 -19.37 2.19 -11.37
C LEU A 53 -19.75 2.85 -12.71
N ALA A 54 -20.76 2.32 -13.40
CA ALA A 54 -21.23 2.84 -14.68
C ALA A 54 -21.85 4.24 -14.55
N ASP A 55 -22.54 4.50 -13.44
CA ASP A 55 -23.14 5.81 -13.12
C ASP A 55 -22.06 6.83 -12.70
N GLY A 56 -20.80 6.42 -12.58
CA GLY A 56 -19.70 7.28 -12.16
C GLY A 56 -19.77 7.68 -10.69
N ASN A 57 -20.52 6.94 -9.86
CA ASN A 57 -20.59 7.19 -8.43
C ASN A 57 -19.26 6.79 -7.77
N LYS A 58 -18.42 7.79 -7.50
CA LYS A 58 -17.10 7.60 -6.89
C LYS A 58 -17.11 7.59 -5.35
N SER A 59 -18.26 7.87 -4.72
CA SER A 59 -18.32 7.99 -3.26
C SER A 59 -18.17 6.63 -2.58
N HIS A 60 -19.02 5.68 -2.96
CA HIS A 60 -19.02 4.35 -2.36
C HIS A 60 -19.56 3.32 -3.35
N VAL A 61 -18.74 2.32 -3.66
CA VAL A 61 -19.13 1.18 -4.48
C VAL A 61 -19.27 -0.04 -3.55
N PRO A 62 -20.39 -0.78 -3.60
CA PRO A 62 -20.74 -1.80 -2.60
C PRO A 62 -20.01 -3.14 -2.81
N TYR A 63 -18.67 -3.12 -2.94
CA TYR A 63 -17.89 -4.35 -3.10
C TYR A 63 -18.06 -5.33 -1.95
N ARG A 64 -18.42 -4.84 -0.75
CA ARG A 64 -18.54 -5.64 0.48
C ARG A 64 -19.79 -6.52 0.54
N ASP A 65 -20.77 -6.30 -0.35
CA ASP A 65 -22.07 -7.00 -0.31
C ASP A 65 -21.94 -8.49 -0.65
N SER A 66 -20.84 -8.91 -1.28
CA SER A 66 -20.52 -10.32 -1.49
C SER A 66 -19.01 -10.58 -1.43
N LYS A 67 -18.63 -11.83 -1.12
CA LYS A 67 -17.22 -12.25 -1.21
C LYS A 67 -16.69 -12.15 -2.65
N LEU A 68 -17.52 -12.48 -3.64
CA LEU A 68 -17.20 -12.41 -5.06
C LEU A 68 -16.76 -11.00 -5.46
N THR A 69 -17.57 -9.99 -5.14
CA THR A 69 -17.28 -8.59 -5.48
C THR A 69 -16.06 -8.03 -4.73
N ARG A 70 -15.72 -8.56 -3.56
CA ARG A 70 -14.46 -8.21 -2.87
C ARG A 70 -13.24 -8.77 -3.59
N ILE A 71 -13.32 -10.00 -4.07
CA ILE A 71 -12.24 -10.64 -4.84
C ILE A 71 -12.06 -9.90 -6.18
N LEU A 72 -13.16 -9.52 -6.82
CA LEU A 72 -13.17 -8.82 -8.11
C LEU A 72 -12.98 -7.30 -8.03
N GLN A 73 -12.75 -6.75 -6.84
CA GLN A 73 -12.64 -5.30 -6.64
C GLN A 73 -11.49 -4.70 -7.46
N GLU A 74 -10.36 -5.39 -7.59
CA GLU A 74 -9.25 -4.94 -8.43
C GLU A 74 -9.61 -5.00 -9.93
N SER A 75 -10.42 -5.98 -10.32
CA SER A 75 -10.90 -6.20 -11.70
C SER A 75 -11.93 -5.17 -12.16
N LEU A 76 -12.71 -4.58 -11.26
CA LEU A 76 -13.81 -3.67 -11.59
C LEU A 76 -13.53 -2.28 -11.00
N GLY A 77 -13.00 -1.36 -11.79
CA GLY A 77 -12.65 0.00 -11.33
C GLY A 77 -11.28 0.12 -10.66
N GLY A 78 -10.48 -0.94 -10.60
CA GLY A 78 -9.15 -0.98 -9.98
C GLY A 78 -7.99 -1.09 -10.97
N ASN A 79 -6.89 -1.69 -10.50
CA ASN A 79 -5.65 -1.91 -11.27
C ASN A 79 -5.64 -3.27 -11.99
N ALA A 80 -6.51 -3.42 -12.98
CA ALA A 80 -6.56 -4.64 -13.78
C ALA A 80 -6.99 -4.36 -15.21
N ARG A 81 -6.43 -5.13 -16.15
CA ARG A 81 -6.99 -5.23 -17.50
C ARG A 81 -8.08 -6.29 -17.48
N THR A 82 -9.32 -5.85 -17.64
CA THR A 82 -10.49 -6.72 -17.46
C THR A 82 -11.21 -6.93 -18.77
N THR A 83 -11.49 -8.20 -19.07
CA THR A 83 -12.34 -8.61 -20.18
C THR A 83 -13.54 -9.35 -19.61
N MET A 84 -14.73 -9.01 -20.10
CA MET A 84 -15.97 -9.67 -19.70
C MET A 84 -16.57 -10.34 -20.93
N VAL A 85 -16.83 -11.64 -20.82
CA VAL A 85 -17.54 -12.42 -21.84
C VAL A 85 -18.96 -12.62 -21.34
N ILE A 86 -19.95 -12.19 -22.13
CA ILE A 86 -21.36 -12.39 -21.81
C ILE A 86 -21.92 -13.52 -22.67
N CYS A 87 -22.55 -14.50 -22.03
CA CYS A 87 -23.15 -15.66 -22.68
C CYS A 87 -24.66 -15.48 -22.72
N CYS A 88 -25.26 -15.53 -23.92
CA CYS A 88 -26.68 -15.30 -24.13
C CYS A 88 -27.33 -16.48 -24.85
N SER A 89 -28.58 -16.79 -24.51
CA SER A 89 -29.37 -17.80 -25.22
C SER A 89 -30.06 -17.18 -26.44
N PRO A 90 -30.04 -17.85 -27.61
CA PRO A 90 -30.76 -17.40 -28.80
C PRO A 90 -32.27 -17.76 -28.77
N ALA A 91 -32.72 -18.53 -27.78
CA ALA A 91 -34.11 -19.00 -27.71
C ALA A 91 -35.07 -17.89 -27.25
N SER A 92 -36.24 -17.78 -27.90
CA SER A 92 -37.29 -16.81 -27.53
C SER A 92 -37.78 -16.96 -26.10
N TYR A 93 -37.83 -18.20 -25.58
CA TYR A 93 -38.15 -18.48 -24.17
C TYR A 93 -37.24 -17.73 -23.16
N ASN A 94 -36.00 -17.44 -23.57
CA ASN A 94 -34.99 -16.78 -22.75
C ASN A 94 -34.81 -15.30 -23.09
N GLU A 95 -35.67 -14.70 -23.93
CA GLU A 95 -35.54 -13.30 -24.36
C GLU A 95 -35.34 -12.33 -23.19
N GLY A 96 -36.12 -12.48 -22.10
CA GLY A 96 -36.01 -11.63 -20.92
C GLY A 96 -34.67 -11.73 -20.19
N GLU A 97 -34.08 -12.93 -20.13
CA GLU A 97 -32.75 -13.15 -19.52
C GLU A 97 -31.65 -12.61 -20.44
N THR A 98 -31.73 -12.91 -21.74
CA THR A 98 -30.79 -12.40 -22.76
C THR A 98 -30.76 -10.88 -22.79
N LYS A 99 -31.93 -10.21 -22.72
CA LYS A 99 -32.01 -8.75 -22.62
C LYS A 99 -31.32 -8.22 -21.36
N SER A 100 -31.52 -8.89 -20.22
CA SER A 100 -30.91 -8.50 -18.95
C SER A 100 -29.38 -8.62 -19.00
N THR A 101 -28.86 -9.71 -19.57
CA THR A 101 -27.43 -9.92 -19.78
C THR A 101 -26.80 -8.90 -20.73
N LEU A 102 -27.48 -8.55 -21.82
CA LEU A 102 -27.00 -7.52 -22.76
C LEU A 102 -26.94 -6.14 -22.11
N LEU A 103 -27.97 -5.76 -21.34
CA LEU A 103 -27.98 -4.48 -20.61
C LEU A 103 -26.90 -4.44 -19.51
N PHE A 104 -26.63 -5.57 -18.87
CA PHE A 104 -25.52 -5.72 -17.93
C PHE A 104 -24.18 -5.48 -18.63
N GLY A 105 -23.93 -6.13 -19.77
CA GLY A 105 -22.73 -5.92 -20.57
C GLY A 105 -22.57 -4.49 -21.08
N GLN A 106 -23.67 -3.85 -21.49
CA GLN A 106 -23.67 -2.43 -21.89
C GLN A 106 -23.19 -1.51 -20.77
N ARG A 107 -23.65 -1.72 -19.52
CA ARG A 107 -23.17 -0.97 -18.35
C ARG A 107 -21.72 -1.31 -18.02
N ALA A 108 -21.37 -2.60 -18.03
CA ALA A 108 -20.00 -3.04 -17.72
C ALA A 108 -18.97 -2.41 -18.67
N LYS A 109 -19.33 -2.22 -19.95
CA LYS A 109 -18.47 -1.60 -20.97
C LYS A 109 -18.08 -0.15 -20.64
N THR A 110 -18.85 0.59 -19.83
CA THR A 110 -18.54 1.99 -19.50
C THR A 110 -17.60 2.15 -18.32
N ILE A 111 -17.34 1.07 -17.58
CA ILE A 111 -16.45 1.07 -16.42
C ILE A 111 -15.02 1.37 -16.86
N LYS A 112 -14.35 2.26 -16.14
CA LYS A 112 -12.95 2.64 -16.39
C LYS A 112 -12.05 2.10 -15.28
N ASN A 113 -11.05 1.31 -15.68
CA ASN A 113 -9.98 0.86 -14.80
C ASN A 113 -8.77 1.79 -14.95
N VAL A 114 -8.00 1.95 -13.87
CA VAL A 114 -6.74 2.70 -13.86
C VAL A 114 -5.62 1.68 -13.74
N VAL A 115 -5.02 1.34 -14.87
CA VAL A 115 -4.03 0.27 -14.96
C VAL A 115 -2.60 0.84 -14.88
N SER A 116 -1.81 0.33 -13.95
CA SER A 116 -0.39 0.59 -13.80
C SER A 116 0.42 -0.71 -13.82
N VAL A 117 1.70 -0.62 -14.18
CA VAL A 117 2.60 -1.77 -14.11
C VAL A 117 2.89 -2.09 -12.65
N ASN A 118 2.66 -3.35 -12.28
CA ASN A 118 2.96 -3.86 -10.95
C ASN A 118 4.47 -4.13 -10.84
N GLU A 119 5.20 -3.09 -10.41
CA GLU A 119 6.63 -3.17 -10.12
C GLU A 119 6.83 -3.32 -8.60
N GLU A 120 7.53 -4.38 -8.20
CA GLU A 120 8.05 -4.54 -6.85
C GLU A 120 9.50 -4.07 -6.82
N LEU A 121 9.82 -3.19 -5.88
CA LEU A 121 11.21 -2.88 -5.55
C LEU A 121 11.86 -4.10 -4.90
N THR A 122 13.08 -4.41 -5.32
CA THR A 122 13.90 -5.45 -4.69
C THR A 122 14.30 -5.04 -3.27
N ALA A 123 14.70 -6.00 -2.43
CA ALA A 123 15.16 -5.72 -1.06
C ALA A 123 16.36 -4.75 -1.06
N GLU A 124 17.27 -4.89 -2.03
CA GLU A 124 18.41 -4.01 -2.18
C GLU A 124 18.01 -2.58 -2.59
N GLU A 125 17.04 -2.43 -3.50
CA GLU A 125 16.51 -1.12 -3.87
C GLU A 125 15.75 -0.47 -2.72
N TRP A 126 14.98 -1.24 -1.95
CA TRP A 126 14.33 -0.77 -0.73
C TRP A 126 15.36 -0.26 0.27
N LYS A 127 16.44 -1.03 0.51
CA LYS A 127 17.54 -0.62 1.38
C LYS A 127 18.21 0.66 0.89
N ARG A 128 18.57 0.73 -0.39
CA ARG A 128 19.20 1.93 -1.00
C ARG A 128 18.28 3.15 -0.92
N ARG A 129 16.98 2.98 -1.15
CA ARG A 129 16.00 4.07 -1.05
C ARG A 129 15.83 4.53 0.39
N TYR A 130 15.79 3.60 1.33
CA TYR A 130 15.74 3.89 2.76
C TYR A 130 16.98 4.66 3.23
N GLU A 131 18.19 4.21 2.87
CA GLU A 131 19.44 4.90 3.23
C GLU A 131 19.46 6.33 2.69
N ARG A 132 19.09 6.53 1.42
CA ARG A 132 19.01 7.86 0.81
C ARG A 132 18.02 8.77 1.55
N GLU A 133 16.84 8.26 1.88
CA GLU A 133 15.82 9.04 2.56
C GLU A 133 16.18 9.32 4.03
N LYS A 134 16.88 8.38 4.68
CA LYS A 134 17.46 8.54 6.03
C LYS A 134 18.52 9.64 6.04
N GLU A 135 19.42 9.68 5.05
CA GLU A 135 20.41 10.74 4.92
C GLU A 135 19.77 12.11 4.71
N LYS A 136 18.77 12.21 3.82
CA LYS A 136 18.01 13.46 3.63
C LYS A 136 17.33 13.91 4.92
N ASN A 137 16.71 12.98 5.66
CA ASN A 137 16.11 13.29 6.95
C ASN A 137 17.14 13.80 7.96
N ASN A 138 18.32 13.18 8.02
CA ASN A 138 19.40 13.62 8.91
C ASN A 138 19.91 15.01 8.53
N LYS A 139 20.09 15.29 7.23
CA LYS A 139 20.45 16.62 6.72
C LYS A 139 19.40 17.66 7.08
N MET A 140 18.12 17.35 6.87
CA MET A 140 17.01 18.25 7.21
C MET A 140 16.95 18.53 8.72
N LYS A 141 17.13 17.50 9.56
CA LYS A 141 17.20 17.68 11.02
C LYS A 141 18.37 18.58 11.44
N LEU A 142 19.53 18.44 10.81
CA LEU A 142 20.68 19.30 11.08
C LEU A 142 20.41 20.77 10.70
N ILE A 143 19.76 20.99 9.55
CA ILE A 143 19.36 22.33 9.10
C ILE A 143 18.36 22.94 10.10
N ILE A 144 17.34 22.17 10.53
CA ILE A 144 16.37 22.61 11.54
C ILE A 144 17.09 23.02 12.82
N LEU A 145 18.02 22.20 13.33
CA LEU A 145 18.78 22.53 14.54
C LEU A 145 19.58 23.84 14.39
N LYS A 146 20.21 24.07 13.23
CA LYS A 146 20.95 25.31 12.99
C LYS A 146 20.01 26.52 12.94
N LEU A 147 18.86 26.40 12.25
CA LEU A 147 17.85 27.45 12.18
C LEU A 147 17.21 27.75 13.54
N GLU A 148 16.99 26.73 14.37
CA GLU A 148 16.48 26.90 15.74
C GLU A 148 17.49 27.64 16.62
N ALA A 149 18.78 27.31 16.52
CA ALA A 149 19.84 28.01 17.25
C ALA A 149 19.99 29.47 16.81
N GLU A 150 19.87 29.72 15.51
CA GLU A 150 19.83 31.06 14.94
C GLU A 150 18.63 31.84 15.52
N LEU A 151 17.41 31.30 15.40
CA LEU A 151 16.18 31.89 15.96
C LEU A 151 16.29 32.21 17.44
N GLN A 152 16.91 31.33 18.22
CA GLN A 152 17.11 31.54 19.65
C GLN A 152 18.05 32.73 19.92
N SER A 153 19.08 32.92 19.09
CA SER A 153 20.00 34.06 19.17
C SER A 153 19.29 35.38 18.89
N TRP A 154 18.47 35.42 17.83
CA TRP A 154 17.61 36.58 17.51
C TRP A 154 16.63 36.89 18.65
N ARG A 155 15.97 35.87 19.21
CA ARG A 155 15.03 36.03 20.35
C ARG A 155 15.72 36.56 21.61
N ASN A 156 16.99 36.23 21.81
CA ASN A 156 17.81 36.73 22.91
C ASN A 156 18.41 38.12 22.65
N GLY A 157 18.01 38.81 21.56
CA GLY A 157 18.45 40.17 21.23
C GLY A 157 19.86 40.26 20.64
N LYS A 158 20.45 39.13 20.22
CA LYS A 158 21.74 39.10 19.52
C LYS A 158 21.49 39.10 18.00
N SER A 159 22.28 39.84 17.23
CA SER A 159 22.24 39.76 15.77
C SER A 159 23.16 38.65 15.26
N VAL A 160 22.71 37.88 14.28
CA VAL A 160 23.53 36.89 13.59
C VAL A 160 24.07 37.52 12.29
N PRO A 161 25.40 37.64 12.12
CA PRO A 161 26.02 38.18 10.90
C PRO A 161 25.53 37.46 9.65
N VAL A 162 25.40 38.17 8.53
CA VAL A 162 24.84 37.61 7.27
C VAL A 162 25.68 36.43 6.76
N GLU A 163 26.97 36.40 7.08
CA GLU A 163 27.88 35.31 6.75
C GLU A 163 27.64 34.03 7.56
N GLU A 164 26.99 34.14 8.74
CA GLU A 164 26.70 33.01 9.64
C GLU A 164 25.25 32.53 9.56
N GLN A 165 24.38 33.26 8.84
CA GLN A 165 22.99 32.87 8.64
C GLN A 165 22.87 31.62 7.79
N VAL A 166 21.95 30.73 8.16
CA VAL A 166 21.75 29.48 7.42
C VAL A 166 20.98 29.76 6.14
N ASP A 167 21.67 29.74 5.00
CA ASP A 167 20.99 29.74 3.71
C ASP A 167 20.43 28.34 3.39
N VAL A 168 19.10 28.21 3.52
CA VAL A 168 18.35 26.97 3.30
C VAL A 168 18.50 26.43 1.88
N LYS A 169 18.74 27.29 0.88
CA LYS A 169 18.94 26.85 -0.52
C LYS A 169 20.33 26.27 -0.74
N THR A 170 21.34 26.87 -0.11
CA THR A 170 22.75 26.47 -0.26
C THR A 170 23.06 25.25 0.62
N ALA A 171 22.50 25.19 1.83
CA ALA A 171 22.59 24.04 2.74
C ALA A 171 21.90 22.75 2.21
N ALA A 172 20.96 22.88 1.27
CA ALA A 172 20.33 21.75 0.60
C ALA A 172 21.16 21.20 -0.59
N MET A 173 22.10 21.99 -1.13
CA MET A 173 22.89 21.65 -2.32
C MET A 173 24.31 21.14 -1.99
N GLU A 174 24.92 21.58 -0.89
CA GLU A 174 26.27 21.15 -0.49
C GLU A 174 26.23 20.01 0.54
N GLY A 175 26.75 18.84 0.19
CA GLY A 175 26.90 17.75 1.14
C GLY A 175 27.73 16.60 0.59
N GLU A 176 29.06 16.73 0.67
CA GLU A 176 29.98 15.60 0.55
C GLU A 176 29.95 14.71 1.81
N PRO A 177 30.02 13.37 1.66
CA PRO A 177 30.02 12.41 2.75
C PRO A 177 31.46 12.10 3.17
N GLY A 178 31.99 12.75 4.22
CA GLY A 178 33.39 12.48 4.59
C GLY A 178 33.77 12.64 6.04
N GLN A 179 33.35 13.68 6.74
CA GLN A 179 33.99 14.01 8.02
C GLN A 179 33.01 14.69 8.97
N THR A 180 32.34 13.96 9.85
CA THR A 180 31.52 14.64 10.90
C THR A 180 31.20 13.81 12.15
N GLN A 181 31.82 12.66 12.38
CA GLN A 181 31.60 11.93 13.64
C GLN A 181 32.37 12.51 14.84
N ALA A 182 33.56 13.08 14.65
CA ALA A 182 34.41 13.53 15.76
C ALA A 182 34.06 14.92 16.33
N ALA A 183 33.51 15.84 15.50
CA ALA A 183 33.20 17.20 15.94
C ALA A 183 31.92 17.30 16.80
N MET A 184 31.09 16.25 16.81
CA MET A 184 29.76 16.27 17.45
C MET A 184 29.82 16.10 18.98
N GLN A 185 30.93 15.59 19.54
CA GLN A 185 31.06 15.36 21.00
C GLN A 185 31.61 16.56 21.78
N SER A 186 32.50 17.38 21.20
CA SER A 186 33.18 18.45 21.95
C SER A 186 32.30 19.70 22.13
N SER A 187 31.38 19.98 21.21
CA SER A 187 30.48 21.14 21.29
C SER A 187 29.22 20.90 22.13
N PHE A 188 28.97 19.65 22.54
CA PHE A 188 27.73 19.26 23.25
C PHE A 188 27.77 19.57 24.75
N ILE A 189 28.95 19.63 25.37
CA ILE A 189 29.09 19.84 26.83
C ILE A 189 28.94 21.31 27.23
N GLY A 190 29.23 22.26 26.33
CA GLY A 190 29.27 23.69 26.66
C GLY A 190 27.94 24.46 26.61
N LEU A 191 26.92 23.95 25.90
CA LEU A 191 25.73 24.76 25.54
C LEU A 191 24.42 24.31 26.21
N VAL A 192 24.41 23.20 26.95
CA VAL A 192 23.21 22.64 27.60
C VAL A 192 22.89 23.24 28.98
N SER A 193 23.63 24.25 29.45
CA SER A 193 23.38 24.87 30.77
C SER A 193 22.22 25.88 30.81
N GLY A 194 21.50 26.09 29.71
CA GLY A 194 20.49 27.14 29.61
C GLY A 194 19.24 26.73 28.84
N GLY A 195 18.30 26.06 29.52
CA GLY A 195 16.87 26.12 29.21
C GLY A 195 16.43 25.47 27.89
N VAL A 196 16.49 24.14 27.83
CA VAL A 196 15.54 23.36 27.03
C VAL A 196 14.64 22.66 28.05
N SER A 197 13.32 22.81 27.92
CA SER A 197 12.37 22.01 28.69
C SER A 197 12.69 20.54 28.43
N ALA A 198 13.29 19.88 29.41
CA ALA A 198 13.67 18.49 29.35
C ALA A 198 12.42 17.66 29.01
N ILE A 199 12.50 16.86 27.94
CA ILE A 199 11.56 15.76 27.72
C ILE A 199 11.52 14.98 29.04
N PRO A 200 10.35 14.75 29.66
CA PRO A 200 10.27 14.03 30.92
C PRO A 200 11.06 12.73 30.81
N GLU A 201 11.95 12.48 31.77
CA GLU A 201 12.88 11.34 31.76
C GLU A 201 12.13 10.01 31.60
N ALA A 202 10.87 9.97 32.04
CA ALA A 202 9.91 8.90 31.82
C ALA A 202 9.53 8.65 30.35
N GLU A 203 9.30 9.69 29.54
CA GLU A 203 9.00 9.52 28.10
C GLU A 203 10.22 9.02 27.35
N LYS A 204 11.42 9.52 27.68
CA LYS A 204 12.66 9.04 27.08
C LYS A 204 12.94 7.57 27.41
N ALA A 205 12.67 7.14 28.65
CA ALA A 205 12.79 5.75 29.06
C ALA A 205 11.79 4.84 28.32
N GLN A 206 10.55 5.30 28.12
CA GLN A 206 9.55 4.55 27.36
C GLN A 206 9.97 4.36 25.90
N PHE A 207 10.50 5.40 25.25
CA PHE A 207 11.00 5.28 23.88
C PHE A 207 12.22 4.37 23.76
N GLU A 208 13.13 4.37 24.74
CA GLU A 208 14.27 3.44 24.75
C GLU A 208 13.82 2.00 24.96
N GLU A 209 12.85 1.76 25.83
CA GLU A 209 12.27 0.43 26.06
C GLU A 209 11.54 -0.08 24.81
N GLU A 210 10.74 0.77 24.16
CA GLU A 210 10.02 0.42 22.93
C GLU A 210 10.98 0.14 21.77
N LYS A 211 12.04 0.95 21.64
CA LYS A 211 13.12 0.73 20.67
C LYS A 211 13.81 -0.61 20.91
N LEU A 212 14.09 -0.98 22.16
CA LEU A 212 14.72 -2.26 22.51
C LEU A 212 13.79 -3.44 22.16
N LYS A 213 12.49 -3.32 22.44
CA LYS A 213 11.48 -4.32 22.05
C LYS A 213 11.40 -4.51 20.54
N LEU A 214 11.47 -3.42 19.78
CA LEU A 214 11.49 -3.46 18.31
C LEU A 214 12.73 -4.15 17.76
N TYR A 215 13.92 -3.93 18.35
CA TYR A 215 15.13 -4.66 17.96
C TYR A 215 15.01 -6.16 18.28
N GLN A 216 14.49 -6.51 19.44
CA GLN A 216 14.27 -7.92 19.80
C GLN A 216 13.30 -8.60 18.82
N GLN A 217 12.21 -7.93 18.46
CA GLN A 217 11.26 -8.47 17.47
C GLN A 217 11.90 -8.65 16.08
N LEU A 218 12.87 -7.81 15.72
CA LEU A 218 13.58 -7.93 14.46
C LEU A 218 14.49 -9.17 14.47
N ASP A 219 15.25 -9.36 15.55
CA ASP A 219 16.13 -10.53 15.73
C ASP A 219 15.31 -11.83 15.74
N ASP A 220 14.20 -11.86 16.48
CA ASP A 220 13.29 -13.03 16.51
C ASP A 220 12.72 -13.35 15.10
N LYS A 221 12.47 -12.31 14.29
CA LYS A 221 11.98 -12.48 12.92
C LYS A 221 13.05 -12.98 11.97
N ASP A 222 14.29 -12.54 12.14
CA ASP A 222 15.43 -13.04 11.37
C ASP A 222 15.68 -14.53 11.65
N ASP A 223 15.57 -14.95 12.92
CA ASP A 223 15.62 -16.37 13.30
C ASP A 223 14.47 -17.19 12.69
N GLU A 224 13.25 -16.64 12.69
CA GLU A 224 12.09 -17.30 12.09
C GLU A 224 12.28 -17.49 10.58
N ILE A 225 12.76 -16.46 9.87
CA ILE A 225 13.08 -16.51 8.43
C ILE A 225 14.15 -17.57 8.16
N ASN A 226 15.19 -17.63 8.99
CA ASN A 226 16.25 -18.63 8.84
C ASN A 226 15.71 -20.06 9.01
N SER A 227 14.84 -20.29 10.01
CA SER A 227 14.20 -21.60 10.22
C SER A 227 13.32 -22.02 9.04
N GLN A 228 12.56 -21.07 8.47
CA GLN A 228 11.72 -21.32 7.31
C GLN A 228 12.55 -21.59 6.06
N GLY A 229 13.68 -20.87 5.89
CA GLY A 229 14.65 -21.12 4.83
C GLY A 229 15.19 -22.55 4.85
N GLN A 230 15.63 -23.02 6.02
CA GLN A 230 16.10 -24.39 6.20
C GLN A 230 15.01 -25.45 5.95
N LEU A 231 13.77 -25.16 6.33
CA LEU A 231 12.64 -26.06 6.08
C LEU A 231 12.33 -26.16 4.58
N ILE A 232 12.35 -25.03 3.87
CA ILE A 232 12.15 -24.98 2.42
C ILE A 232 13.25 -25.79 1.71
N GLU A 233 14.49 -25.68 2.16
CA GLU A 233 15.63 -26.42 1.59
C GLU A 233 15.48 -27.93 1.80
N LYS A 234 15.13 -28.38 3.01
CA LYS A 234 14.83 -29.80 3.30
C LYS A 234 13.67 -30.34 2.48
N LEU A 235 12.60 -29.56 2.30
CA LEU A 235 11.46 -29.96 1.48
C LEU A 235 11.84 -30.06 -0.01
N ARG A 236 12.74 -29.20 -0.49
CA ARG A 236 13.28 -29.29 -1.86
C ARG A 236 14.09 -30.56 -2.07
N GLU A 237 14.93 -30.94 -1.11
CA GLU A 237 15.71 -32.19 -1.17
C GLU A 237 14.83 -33.44 -1.20
N GLN A 238 13.67 -33.42 -0.51
CA GLN A 238 12.72 -34.55 -0.52
C GLN A 238 11.91 -34.70 -1.81
N MET A 239 11.90 -33.69 -2.69
CA MET A 239 11.22 -33.74 -3.99
C MET A 239 12.15 -34.12 -5.16
N LEU A 240 13.44 -34.30 -4.90
CA LEU A 240 14.45 -34.85 -5.83
C LEU A 240 14.62 -36.36 -5.60
#